data_AF-A0A2W5TAW7-F1
#
_entry.id   AF-A0A2W5TAW7-F1
#
_cell.length_a   1.000
_cell.length_b   1.000
_cell.length_c   1.000
_cell.angle_alpha   90.00
_cell.angle_beta   90.00
_cell.angle_gamma   90.00
#
_symmetry.space_group_name_H-M   'P 1'
#
loop_
_entity.id
_entity.type
_entity.pdbx_description
1 polymer ?
#
loop_
_entity_poly.entity_id
_entity_poly.type
_entity_poly.pdbx_seq_one_letter_code
_entity_poly.pdbx_strand_id
1 'polypeptide(L)'
;MRKLMKLLTAVVVLIPTLALADVDQRFAKLRDQAEAMGAVSAFVDKYVGDCASKMMGGGECEKNAEIFRQGATGKKFYMIITEETSTVLSMGEVKSNGQFVLNLTPFFAAAGMAITHGAPTKTDGDGNPVMPFIRMDAVLPDGWNPAMMQRQVQGQALRLQIVFTPQGVWTLPKKGGGQLKGVKAKFEAVLVSVGRTGDQVGLWLGK
;
A
#
# COMPACT_ATOMS: atom_id res chain seq x y z
N MET A 1 50.48 20.10 46.57
CA MET A 1 49.98 18.71 46.62
C MET A 1 48.45 18.72 46.58
N ARG A 2 47.85 17.97 45.63
CA ARG A 2 46.43 17.53 45.55
C ARG A 2 45.39 18.60 45.22
N LYS A 3 44.39 18.38 44.36
CA LYS A 3 44.11 17.35 43.36
C LYS A 3 43.04 17.95 42.43
N LEU A 4 43.24 17.75 41.14
CA LEU A 4 42.34 18.02 40.02
C LEU A 4 40.98 17.32 40.25
N MET A 5 39.87 18.06 40.34
CA MET A 5 38.53 17.50 40.37
C MET A 5 37.86 17.79 39.02
N LYS A 6 38.05 16.87 38.07
CA LYS A 6 37.36 16.89 36.77
C LYS A 6 35.90 16.47 37.00
N LEU A 7 34.97 17.40 36.90
CA LEU A 7 33.55 17.10 36.73
C LEU A 7 33.36 16.52 35.31
N LEU A 8 33.09 15.23 35.22
CA LEU A 8 32.55 14.57 34.03
C LEU A 8 31.03 14.76 34.05
N THR A 9 30.54 15.70 33.26
CA THR A 9 29.10 15.86 33.01
C THR A 9 28.67 14.76 32.05
N ALA A 10 28.11 13.67 32.58
CA ALA A 10 27.47 12.64 31.78
C ALA A 10 26.13 13.19 31.23
N VAL A 11 26.11 13.56 29.95
CA VAL A 11 24.88 13.86 29.23
C VAL A 11 24.18 12.54 28.94
N VAL A 12 23.20 12.18 29.77
CA VAL A 12 22.28 11.08 29.49
C VAL A 12 21.33 11.56 28.40
N VAL A 13 21.61 11.18 27.15
CA VAL A 13 20.68 11.33 26.04
C VAL A 13 19.56 10.30 26.27
N LEU A 14 18.44 10.77 26.83
CA LEU A 14 17.17 10.06 26.81
C LEU A 14 16.72 9.98 25.35
N ILE A 15 17.15 8.95 24.63
CA ILE A 15 16.54 8.57 23.37
C ILE A 15 15.13 8.10 23.74
N PRO A 16 14.05 8.80 23.34
CA PRO A 16 12.72 8.26 23.51
C PRO A 16 12.66 6.99 22.65
N THR A 17 12.75 5.83 23.29
CA THR A 17 12.32 4.57 22.72
C THR A 17 10.81 4.70 22.51
N LEU A 18 10.43 5.29 21.38
CA LEU A 18 9.11 5.11 20.83
C LEU A 18 8.95 3.59 20.74
N ALA A 19 8.09 3.05 21.59
CA ALA A 19 7.58 1.70 21.47
C ALA A 19 6.82 1.65 20.14
N LEU A 20 7.58 1.46 19.06
CA LEU A 20 7.07 0.99 17.79
C LEU A 20 6.48 -0.37 18.13
N ALA A 21 5.16 -0.43 18.32
CA ALA A 21 4.43 -1.68 18.38
C ALA A 21 5.02 -2.61 17.31
N ASP A 22 5.42 -3.82 17.72
CA ASP A 22 6.23 -4.77 16.97
C ASP A 22 5.74 -4.96 15.51
N VAL A 23 6.19 -4.09 14.62
CA VAL A 23 5.99 -4.26 13.18
C VAL A 23 6.90 -5.41 12.76
N ASP A 24 6.36 -6.38 12.03
CA ASP A 24 7.15 -7.50 11.51
C ASP A 24 8.44 -6.99 10.85
N GLN A 25 9.59 -7.45 11.34
CA GLN A 25 10.92 -6.98 10.93
C GLN A 25 11.15 -7.12 9.42
N ARG A 26 10.53 -8.12 8.77
CA ARG A 26 10.64 -8.32 7.32
C ARG A 26 9.90 -7.22 6.55
N PHE A 27 8.74 -6.81 7.04
CA PHE A 27 8.00 -5.68 6.49
C PHE A 27 8.74 -4.37 6.74
N ALA A 28 9.18 -4.14 7.98
CA ALA A 28 9.91 -2.93 8.38
C ALA A 28 11.13 -2.69 7.48
N LYS A 29 11.94 -3.73 7.25
CA LYS A 29 13.10 -3.66 6.35
C LYS A 29 12.73 -3.24 4.93
N LEU A 30 11.61 -3.72 4.37
CA LEU A 30 11.16 -3.34 3.04
C LEU A 30 10.63 -1.90 2.99
N ARG A 31 9.88 -1.49 4.01
CA ARG A 31 9.37 -0.12 4.16
C ARG A 31 10.51 0.89 4.30
N ASP A 32 11.50 0.59 5.13
CA ASP A 32 12.61 1.52 5.41
C ASP A 32 13.54 1.71 4.21
N GLN A 33 13.44 0.83 3.20
CA GLN A 33 14.10 0.96 1.89
C GLN A 33 13.22 1.65 0.83
N ALA A 34 11.98 1.98 1.17
CA ALA A 34 11.00 2.54 0.26
C ALA A 34 10.80 4.03 0.48
N GLU A 35 10.55 4.76 -0.59
CA GLU A 35 10.17 6.16 -0.55
C GLU A 35 8.69 6.27 -0.14
N ALA A 36 8.38 7.13 0.84
CA ALA A 36 6.99 7.37 1.20
C ALA A 36 6.26 8.01 0.02
N MET A 37 5.28 7.28 -0.51
CA MET A 37 4.37 7.82 -1.50
C MET A 37 3.44 8.80 -0.80
N GLY A 38 3.25 9.98 -1.39
CA GLY A 38 2.18 10.89 -0.99
C GLY A 38 0.79 10.31 -1.32
N ALA A 39 -0.15 11.16 -1.70
CA ALA A 39 -1.48 10.70 -2.12
C ALA A 39 -1.41 9.78 -3.35
N VAL A 40 -2.25 8.73 -3.38
CA VAL A 40 -2.38 7.79 -4.52
C VAL A 40 -2.67 8.54 -5.82
N SER A 41 -3.61 9.49 -5.81
CA SER A 41 -3.93 10.35 -6.95
C SER A 41 -2.71 11.10 -7.47
N ALA A 42 -2.01 11.84 -6.60
CA ALA A 42 -0.82 12.59 -6.99
C ALA A 42 0.29 11.71 -7.58
N PHE A 43 0.44 10.47 -7.09
CA PHE A 43 1.40 9.52 -7.66
C PHE A 43 0.97 9.03 -9.04
N VAL A 44 -0.28 8.59 -9.17
CA VAL A 44 -0.82 8.05 -10.43
C VAL A 44 -0.83 9.11 -11.53
N ASP A 45 -1.22 10.34 -11.21
CA ASP A 45 -1.21 11.47 -12.15
C ASP A 45 0.18 11.72 -12.72
N LYS A 46 1.20 11.76 -11.85
CA LYS A 46 2.61 11.96 -12.26
C LYS A 46 3.15 10.78 -13.05
N TYR A 47 2.79 9.55 -12.69
CA TYR A 47 3.34 8.34 -13.30
C TYR A 47 2.71 8.03 -14.66
N VAL A 48 1.39 8.14 -14.76
CA VAL A 48 0.63 7.86 -15.98
C VAL A 48 0.76 9.03 -16.96
N GLY A 49 0.56 10.27 -16.49
CA GLY A 49 0.49 11.45 -17.34
C GLY A 49 -0.76 11.44 -18.21
N ASP A 50 -1.95 11.63 -17.62
CA ASP A 50 -3.19 11.78 -18.39
C ASP A 50 -3.28 13.19 -19.01
N CYS A 51 -2.48 13.38 -20.05
CA CYS A 51 -2.24 14.66 -20.68
C CYS A 51 -3.33 14.99 -21.70
N ALA A 52 -3.80 16.25 -21.71
CA ALA A 52 -4.65 16.78 -22.79
C ALA A 52 -3.92 16.72 -24.15
N SER A 53 -4.62 17.01 -25.25
CA SER A 53 -4.05 16.92 -26.60
C SER A 53 -2.74 17.72 -26.77
N LYS A 54 -1.85 17.24 -27.65
CA LYS A 54 -0.51 17.85 -27.88
C LYS A 54 -0.55 19.34 -28.23
N MET A 55 -1.64 19.83 -28.82
CA MET A 55 -1.84 21.26 -29.12
C MET A 55 -2.11 22.13 -27.89
N MET A 56 -2.53 21.54 -26.77
CA MET A 56 -2.90 22.24 -25.53
C MET A 56 -1.85 22.06 -24.41
N GLY A 57 -0.58 21.81 -24.77
CA GLY A 57 0.50 21.58 -23.80
C GLY A 57 0.72 20.11 -23.39
N GLY A 58 0.05 19.15 -24.07
CA GLY A 58 0.19 17.72 -23.79
C GLY A 58 1.61 17.16 -23.92
N GLY A 59 2.45 17.75 -24.78
CA GLY A 59 3.82 17.29 -24.99
C GLY A 59 4.76 17.48 -23.78
N GLU A 60 4.57 18.55 -23.00
CA GLU A 60 5.36 18.78 -21.78
C GLU A 60 4.93 17.84 -20.65
N CYS A 61 3.62 17.60 -20.54
CA CYS A 61 3.06 16.64 -19.60
C CYS A 61 3.54 15.21 -19.89
N GLU A 62 3.52 14.76 -21.16
CA GLU A 62 4.03 13.44 -21.56
C GLU A 62 5.51 13.28 -21.18
N LYS A 63 6.31 14.31 -21.45
CA LYS A 63 7.74 14.35 -21.11
C LYS A 63 7.98 14.29 -19.61
N ASN A 64 7.22 15.04 -18.82
CA ASN A 64 7.34 15.04 -17.36
C ASN A 64 6.97 13.68 -16.76
N ALA A 65 5.92 13.03 -17.29
CA ALA A 65 5.54 11.68 -16.88
C ALA A 65 6.64 10.66 -17.25
N GLU A 66 7.25 10.78 -18.42
CA GLU A 66 8.37 9.93 -18.82
C GLU A 66 9.59 10.11 -17.90
N ILE A 67 9.98 11.34 -17.61
CA ILE A 67 11.08 11.66 -16.68
C ILE A 67 10.78 11.07 -15.30
N PHE A 68 9.54 11.22 -14.81
CA PHE A 68 9.15 10.66 -13.53
C PHE A 68 9.24 9.13 -13.53
N ARG A 69 8.77 8.45 -14.59
CA ARG A 69 8.88 6.99 -14.71
C ARG A 69 10.33 6.52 -14.75
N GLN A 70 11.20 7.20 -15.48
CA GLN A 70 12.64 6.89 -15.51
C GLN A 70 13.24 7.03 -14.10
N GLY A 71 12.93 8.13 -13.41
CA GLY A 71 13.39 8.35 -12.02
C GLY A 71 12.78 7.41 -10.98
N ALA A 72 11.61 6.81 -11.26
CA ALA A 72 10.93 5.84 -10.41
C ALA A 72 11.32 4.39 -10.70
N THR A 73 12.01 4.13 -11.81
CA THR A 73 12.39 2.77 -12.23
C THR A 73 13.29 2.11 -11.18
N GLY A 74 12.90 0.93 -10.70
CA GLY A 74 13.65 0.16 -9.70
C GLY A 74 13.53 0.68 -8.26
N LYS A 75 12.85 1.81 -8.03
CA LYS A 75 12.59 2.32 -6.69
C LYS A 75 11.41 1.60 -6.04
N LYS A 76 11.51 1.42 -4.72
CA LYS A 76 10.39 0.99 -3.89
C LYS A 76 9.67 2.20 -3.35
N PHE A 77 8.35 2.12 -3.33
CA PHE A 77 7.46 3.11 -2.74
C PHE A 77 6.63 2.45 -1.65
N TYR A 78 6.24 3.25 -0.67
CA TYR A 78 5.42 2.82 0.46
C TYR A 78 4.16 3.67 0.54
N MET A 79 3.01 3.04 0.72
CA MET A 79 1.72 3.72 0.87
C MET A 79 0.92 3.19 2.05
N ILE A 80 0.18 4.09 2.70
CA ILE A 80 -0.79 3.76 3.74
C ILE A 80 -2.18 4.02 3.20
N ILE A 81 -3.07 3.04 3.31
CA ILE A 81 -4.47 3.16 2.92
C ILE A 81 -5.30 3.21 4.20
N THR A 82 -6.01 4.32 4.39
CA THR A 82 -6.79 4.61 5.61
C THR A 82 -8.29 4.68 5.39
N GLU A 83 -8.76 5.24 4.27
CA GLU A 83 -10.19 5.58 4.10
C GLU A 83 -10.94 4.67 3.11
N GLU A 84 -10.24 3.82 2.36
CA GLU A 84 -10.83 2.96 1.32
C GLU A 84 -10.49 1.47 1.51
N THR A 85 -10.22 1.06 2.75
CA THR A 85 -9.75 -0.31 3.02
C THR A 85 -10.84 -1.38 2.88
N SER A 86 -12.11 -1.02 3.09
CA SER A 86 -13.25 -1.95 3.00
C SER A 86 -13.60 -2.39 1.59
N THR A 87 -13.21 -1.62 0.56
CA THR A 87 -13.50 -1.98 -0.84
C THR A 87 -12.48 -2.97 -1.39
N VAL A 88 -11.29 -3.03 -0.78
CA VAL A 88 -10.18 -3.87 -1.22
C VAL A 88 -9.96 -5.08 -0.31
N LEU A 89 -10.47 -5.09 0.93
CA LEU A 89 -10.36 -6.22 1.84
C LEU A 89 -11.67 -6.99 1.98
N SER A 90 -11.58 -8.31 2.02
CA SER A 90 -12.68 -9.19 2.42
C SER A 90 -12.16 -10.38 3.23
N MET A 91 -12.95 -10.85 4.18
CA MET A 91 -12.66 -12.12 4.84
C MET A 91 -12.99 -13.28 3.90
N GLY A 92 -12.08 -14.24 3.83
CA GLY A 92 -12.27 -15.52 3.17
C GLY A 92 -12.59 -16.61 4.19
N GLU A 93 -12.04 -17.80 3.93
CA GLU A 93 -12.23 -18.98 4.77
C GLU A 93 -11.73 -18.76 6.20
N VAL A 94 -12.53 -19.20 7.18
CA VAL A 94 -12.18 -19.19 8.60
C VAL A 94 -11.96 -20.62 9.06
N LYS A 95 -10.80 -20.89 9.66
CA LYS A 95 -10.43 -22.19 10.22
C LYS A 95 -10.88 -22.27 11.69
N SER A 96 -11.06 -23.49 12.19
CA SER A 96 -11.48 -23.76 13.57
C SER A 96 -10.46 -23.31 14.63
N ASN A 97 -9.21 -23.07 14.26
CA ASN A 97 -8.12 -22.65 15.15
C ASN A 97 -7.97 -21.11 15.25
N GLY A 98 -8.95 -20.34 14.77
CA GLY A 98 -8.90 -18.86 14.80
C GLY A 98 -8.03 -18.23 13.70
N GLN A 99 -7.45 -19.02 12.82
CA GLN A 99 -6.83 -18.53 11.59
C GLN A 99 -7.88 -18.29 10.52
N PHE A 100 -7.66 -17.31 9.66
CA PHE A 100 -8.53 -17.06 8.51
C PHE A 100 -7.73 -16.52 7.34
N VAL A 101 -8.35 -16.52 6.16
CA VAL A 101 -7.78 -15.87 4.98
C VAL A 101 -8.33 -14.46 4.87
N LEU A 102 -7.45 -13.48 4.74
CA LEU A 102 -7.81 -12.14 4.35
C LEU A 102 -7.51 -11.98 2.85
N ASN A 103 -8.55 -11.75 2.05
CA ASN A 103 -8.40 -11.48 0.62
C ASN A 103 -8.23 -9.98 0.39
N LEU A 104 -7.17 -9.61 -0.31
CA LEU A 104 -6.95 -8.27 -0.81
C LEU A 104 -7.16 -8.24 -2.32
N THR A 105 -8.09 -7.42 -2.80
CA THR A 105 -8.17 -7.00 -4.20
C THR A 105 -7.09 -5.94 -4.44
N PRO A 106 -6.03 -6.22 -5.21
CA PRO A 106 -4.92 -5.28 -5.36
C PRO A 106 -5.24 -4.22 -6.42
N PHE A 107 -6.27 -3.42 -6.17
CA PHE A 107 -6.76 -2.35 -7.02
C PHE A 107 -7.07 -1.11 -6.17
N PHE A 108 -6.20 -0.11 -6.22
CA PHE A 108 -6.33 1.13 -5.44
C PHE A 108 -6.68 2.28 -6.37
N ALA A 109 -7.96 2.66 -6.38
CA ALA A 109 -8.50 3.66 -7.27
C ALA A 109 -8.02 5.06 -6.91
N ALA A 110 -7.87 5.92 -7.92
CA ALA A 110 -7.56 7.32 -7.78
C ALA A 110 -7.99 8.09 -9.03
N ALA A 111 -9.00 8.96 -8.89
CA ALA A 111 -9.44 9.91 -9.93
C ALA A 111 -9.61 9.28 -11.35
N GLY A 112 -10.21 8.10 -11.44
CA GLY A 112 -10.45 7.40 -12.73
C GLY A 112 -9.28 6.54 -13.22
N MET A 113 -8.17 6.50 -12.47
CA MET A 113 -7.04 5.59 -12.66
C MET A 113 -6.85 4.72 -11.40
N ALA A 114 -5.83 3.85 -11.39
CA ALA A 114 -5.52 3.04 -10.21
C ALA A 114 -4.05 2.58 -10.14
N ILE A 115 -3.59 2.23 -8.93
CA ILE A 115 -2.39 1.40 -8.72
C ILE A 115 -2.83 -0.05 -8.55
N THR A 116 -2.21 -0.97 -9.29
CA THR A 116 -2.55 -2.39 -9.25
C THR A 116 -1.34 -3.29 -9.06
N HIS A 117 -1.53 -4.45 -8.43
CA HIS A 117 -0.50 -5.49 -8.44
C HIS A 117 -0.54 -6.28 -9.76
N GLY A 118 0.43 -6.07 -10.64
CA GLY A 118 0.35 -6.52 -12.03
C GLY A 118 -0.59 -5.64 -12.85
N ALA A 119 -0.89 -6.07 -14.08
CA ALA A 119 -1.81 -5.36 -14.97
C ALA A 119 -3.10 -6.18 -15.11
N PRO A 120 -4.29 -5.58 -14.91
CA PRO A 120 -5.54 -6.26 -15.23
C PRO A 120 -5.59 -6.55 -16.73
N THR A 121 -6.10 -7.71 -17.11
CA THR A 121 -6.18 -8.15 -18.51
C THR A 121 -7.59 -8.13 -19.08
N LYS A 122 -8.60 -7.98 -18.22
CA LYS A 122 -10.03 -7.96 -18.60
C LYS A 122 -10.86 -7.18 -17.58
N THR A 123 -12.08 -6.86 -18.00
CA THR A 123 -13.12 -6.31 -17.12
C THR A 123 -14.24 -7.32 -16.91
N ASP A 124 -15.03 -7.14 -15.85
CA ASP A 124 -16.28 -7.87 -15.62
C ASP A 124 -17.43 -7.31 -16.49
N GLY A 125 -18.65 -7.81 -16.25
CA GLY A 125 -19.86 -7.38 -16.95
C GLY A 125 -20.22 -5.90 -16.75
N ASP A 126 -19.77 -5.31 -15.63
CA ASP A 126 -20.00 -3.92 -15.25
C ASP A 126 -18.87 -2.99 -15.70
N GLY A 127 -17.80 -3.55 -16.27
CA GLY A 127 -16.65 -2.80 -16.78
C GLY A 127 -15.57 -2.55 -15.73
N ASN A 128 -15.62 -3.23 -14.57
CA ASN A 128 -14.58 -3.12 -13.55
C ASN A 128 -13.40 -4.04 -13.86
N PRO A 129 -12.15 -3.60 -13.67
CA PRO A 129 -10.97 -4.46 -13.83
C PRO A 129 -11.03 -5.70 -12.92
N VAL A 130 -10.81 -6.88 -13.50
CA VAL A 130 -10.76 -8.13 -12.74
C VAL A 130 -9.33 -8.45 -12.33
N MET A 131 -9.10 -8.57 -11.03
CA MET A 131 -7.79 -8.87 -10.44
C MET A 131 -7.87 -10.12 -9.57
N PRO A 132 -6.86 -11.01 -9.59
CA PRO A 132 -6.77 -12.09 -8.62
C PRO A 132 -6.52 -11.51 -7.23
N PHE A 133 -7.14 -12.11 -6.20
CA PHE A 133 -6.88 -11.71 -4.82
C PHE A 133 -5.45 -12.04 -4.41
N ILE A 134 -4.82 -11.12 -3.67
CA ILE A 134 -3.71 -11.46 -2.78
C ILE A 134 -4.33 -12.10 -1.54
N ARG A 135 -4.01 -13.37 -1.30
CA ARG A 135 -4.49 -14.12 -0.13
C ARG A 135 -3.45 -14.04 0.98
N MET A 136 -3.86 -13.48 2.12
CA MET A 136 -3.06 -13.39 3.35
C MET A 136 -3.56 -14.40 4.36
N ASP A 137 -2.66 -15.19 4.93
CA ASP A 137 -2.95 -15.88 6.18
C ASP A 137 -3.00 -14.84 7.30
N ALA A 138 -4.11 -14.83 8.03
CA ALA A 138 -4.40 -13.88 9.09
C ALA A 138 -4.80 -14.62 10.37
N VAL A 139 -4.59 -13.95 11.50
CA VAL A 139 -4.93 -14.47 12.82
C VAL A 139 -5.87 -13.47 13.49
N LEU A 140 -6.92 -13.99 14.13
CA LEU A 140 -7.81 -13.14 14.92
C LEU A 140 -7.01 -12.52 16.08
N PRO A 141 -7.11 -11.20 16.32
CA PRO A 141 -6.55 -10.60 17.52
C PRO A 141 -7.11 -11.25 18.79
N ASP A 142 -6.35 -11.17 19.89
CA ASP A 142 -6.75 -11.78 21.16
C ASP A 142 -8.12 -11.27 21.63
N GLY A 143 -8.97 -12.20 22.05
CA GLY A 143 -10.34 -11.92 22.49
C GLY A 143 -11.33 -11.60 21.36
N TRP A 144 -10.93 -11.69 20.08
CA TRP A 144 -11.83 -11.48 18.95
C TRP A 144 -12.42 -12.79 18.45
N ASN A 145 -13.65 -12.70 17.96
CA ASN A 145 -14.30 -13.76 17.19
C ASN A 145 -14.44 -13.34 15.71
N PRO A 146 -14.78 -14.28 14.80
CA PRO A 146 -14.92 -13.96 13.37
C PRO A 146 -15.92 -12.84 13.07
N ALA A 147 -17.02 -12.74 13.83
CA ALA A 147 -18.01 -11.68 13.63
C ALA A 147 -17.49 -10.29 14.03
N MET A 148 -16.60 -10.19 15.03
CA MET A 148 -15.90 -8.95 15.38
C MET A 148 -14.95 -8.53 14.26
N MET A 149 -14.17 -9.47 13.74
CA MET A 149 -13.24 -9.23 12.64
C MET A 149 -13.98 -8.78 11.37
N GLN A 150 -15.06 -9.46 11.01
CA GLN A 150 -15.87 -9.11 9.83
C GLN A 150 -16.39 -7.67 9.91
N ARG A 151 -16.81 -7.23 11.10
CA ARG A 151 -17.22 -5.84 11.33
C ARG A 151 -16.08 -4.85 11.14
N GLN A 152 -14.84 -5.19 11.49
CA GLN A 152 -13.70 -4.30 11.23
C GLN A 152 -13.37 -4.19 9.74
N VAL A 153 -13.44 -5.30 9.00
CA VAL A 153 -13.23 -5.30 7.54
C VAL A 153 -14.28 -4.44 6.85
N GLN A 154 -15.55 -4.64 7.19
CA GLN A 154 -16.66 -3.88 6.61
C GLN A 154 -16.67 -2.40 7.05
N GLY A 155 -16.33 -2.13 8.31
CA GLY A 155 -16.34 -0.81 8.91
C GLY A 155 -15.07 0.02 8.67
N GLN A 156 -14.19 -0.37 7.74
CA GLN A 156 -12.95 0.36 7.40
C GLN A 156 -12.00 0.58 8.59
N ALA A 157 -12.11 -0.25 9.62
CA ALA A 157 -11.31 -0.07 10.84
C ALA A 157 -9.91 -0.70 10.74
N LEU A 158 -9.56 -1.22 9.57
CA LEU A 158 -8.24 -1.76 9.26
C LEU A 158 -7.40 -0.74 8.50
N ARG A 159 -6.11 -0.74 8.79
CA ARG A 159 -5.09 0.01 8.06
C ARG A 159 -4.29 -0.95 7.19
N LEU A 160 -4.17 -0.65 5.90
CA LEU A 160 -3.23 -1.33 5.02
C LEU A 160 -1.98 -0.48 4.84
N GLN A 161 -0.84 -1.15 4.82
CA GLN A 161 0.46 -0.59 4.49
C GLN A 161 1.07 -1.44 3.39
N ILE A 162 1.49 -0.83 2.29
CA ILE A 162 1.92 -1.56 1.10
C ILE A 162 3.26 -1.02 0.64
N VAL A 163 4.21 -1.92 0.42
CA VAL A 163 5.47 -1.62 -0.27
C VAL A 163 5.38 -2.17 -1.68
N PHE A 164 5.71 -1.36 -2.68
CA PHE A 164 5.61 -1.76 -4.07
C PHE A 164 6.68 -1.12 -4.96
N THR A 165 6.94 -1.75 -6.10
CA THR A 165 7.82 -1.26 -7.17
C THR A 165 6.98 -1.02 -8.42
N PRO A 166 6.86 0.22 -8.93
CA PRO A 166 6.13 0.47 -10.17
C PRO A 166 6.91 -0.10 -11.37
N GLN A 167 6.18 -0.71 -12.30
CA GLN A 167 6.74 -1.45 -13.45
C GLN A 167 6.30 -0.88 -14.80
N GLY A 168 5.34 0.04 -14.83
CA GLY A 168 4.86 0.67 -16.06
C GLY A 168 3.40 1.11 -15.96
N VAL A 169 2.86 1.53 -17.09
CA VAL A 169 1.44 1.91 -17.23
C VAL A 169 0.70 0.74 -17.87
N TRP A 170 -0.53 0.48 -17.42
CA TRP A 170 -1.46 -0.40 -18.11
C TRP A 170 -2.66 0.39 -18.63
N THR A 171 -3.29 -0.13 -19.68
CA THR A 171 -4.55 0.38 -20.21
C THR A 171 -5.50 -0.77 -20.47
N LEU A 172 -6.80 -0.53 -20.28
CA LEU A 172 -7.87 -1.46 -20.63
C LEU A 172 -8.99 -0.73 -21.36
N PRO A 173 -9.62 -1.34 -22.36
CA PRO A 173 -10.80 -0.76 -22.99
C PRO A 173 -11.94 -0.67 -21.98
N LYS A 174 -12.61 0.48 -21.92
CA LYS A 174 -13.80 0.67 -21.07
C LYS A 174 -15.07 0.33 -21.85
N LYS A 175 -16.01 -0.35 -21.19
CA LYS A 175 -17.36 -0.58 -21.74
C LYS A 175 -18.04 0.77 -21.97
N GLY A 176 -18.50 1.02 -23.19
CA GLY A 176 -19.10 2.31 -23.59
C GLY A 176 -18.11 3.35 -24.16
N GLY A 177 -16.84 2.96 -24.37
CA GLY A 177 -15.83 3.81 -25.00
C GLY A 177 -14.82 4.40 -24.02
N GLY A 178 -13.63 4.74 -24.54
CA GLY A 178 -12.49 5.21 -23.75
C GLY A 178 -11.62 4.07 -23.19
N GLN A 179 -10.70 4.44 -22.30
CA GLN A 179 -9.76 3.51 -21.68
C GLN A 179 -9.69 3.74 -20.18
N LEU A 180 -9.63 2.66 -19.41
CA LEU A 180 -9.11 2.66 -18.05
C LEU A 180 -7.59 2.65 -18.13
N LYS A 181 -6.93 3.41 -17.27
CA LYS A 181 -5.47 3.45 -17.20
C LYS A 181 -5.02 3.34 -15.76
N GLY A 182 -3.77 2.95 -15.55
CA GLY A 182 -3.21 2.92 -14.21
C GLY A 182 -1.76 2.51 -14.18
N VAL A 183 -1.22 2.43 -12.96
CA VAL A 183 0.14 1.99 -12.70
C VAL A 183 0.14 0.49 -12.46
N LYS A 184 0.91 -0.23 -13.28
CA LYS A 184 1.28 -1.62 -13.04
C LYS A 184 2.39 -1.63 -11.99
N ALA A 185 2.19 -2.28 -10.86
CA ALA A 185 3.19 -2.40 -9.81
C ALA A 185 3.43 -3.86 -9.39
N LYS A 186 4.65 -4.16 -8.94
CA LYS A 186 4.94 -5.36 -8.14
C LYS A 186 4.78 -4.99 -6.68
N PHE A 187 3.84 -5.59 -5.96
CA PHE A 187 3.78 -5.44 -4.51
C PHE A 187 4.84 -6.35 -3.91
N GLU A 188 5.66 -5.79 -3.04
CA GLU A 188 6.74 -6.49 -2.34
C GLU A 188 6.27 -6.93 -0.95
N ALA A 189 5.38 -6.17 -0.31
CA ALA A 189 4.77 -6.55 0.95
C ALA A 189 3.45 -5.81 1.20
N VAL A 190 2.56 -6.45 1.94
CA VAL A 190 1.30 -5.89 2.43
C VAL A 190 1.19 -6.24 3.91
N LEU A 191 1.05 -5.22 4.75
CA LEU A 191 0.78 -5.36 6.18
C LEU A 191 -0.63 -4.83 6.46
N VAL A 192 -1.43 -5.64 7.15
CA VAL A 192 -2.77 -5.27 7.61
C VAL A 192 -2.76 -5.23 9.12
N SER A 193 -3.27 -4.14 9.68
CA SER A 193 -3.32 -3.89 11.12
C SER A 193 -4.65 -3.28 11.52
N VAL A 194 -5.03 -3.45 12.78
CA VAL A 194 -6.17 -2.74 13.36
C VAL A 194 -5.82 -1.25 13.44
N GLY A 195 -6.62 -0.39 12.83
CA GLY A 195 -6.31 1.04 12.69
C GLY A 195 -6.19 1.78 14.02
N ARG A 196 -6.94 1.35 15.05
CA ARG A 196 -6.95 1.97 16.38
C ARG A 196 -5.81 1.52 17.28
N THR A 197 -5.46 0.23 17.27
CA THR A 197 -4.49 -0.35 18.21
C THR A 197 -3.12 -0.59 17.58
N GLY A 198 -3.06 -0.73 16.25
CA GLY A 198 -1.85 -1.11 15.53
C GLY A 198 -1.60 -2.61 15.50
N ASP A 199 -2.45 -3.42 16.14
CA ASP A 199 -2.29 -4.88 16.21
C ASP A 199 -2.26 -5.47 14.80
N GLN A 200 -1.23 -6.25 14.50
CA GLN A 200 -1.08 -6.91 13.22
C GLN A 200 -2.15 -7.99 13.05
N VAL A 201 -2.89 -7.93 11.95
CA VAL A 201 -3.91 -8.91 11.58
C VAL A 201 -3.38 -9.89 10.54
N GLY A 202 -2.63 -9.37 9.56
CA GLY A 202 -2.12 -10.19 8.45
C GLY A 202 -0.89 -9.55 7.81
N LEU A 203 -0.03 -10.41 7.27
CA LEU A 203 1.16 -10.02 6.53
C LEU A 203 1.26 -10.89 5.28
N TRP A 204 1.44 -10.24 4.14
CA TRP A 204 1.86 -10.89 2.91
C TRP A 204 3.21 -10.32 2.47
N LEU A 205 4.13 -11.22 2.13
CA LEU A 205 5.42 -10.90 1.54
C LEU A 205 5.41 -11.42 0.10
N GLY A 206 5.69 -10.53 -0.83
CA GLY A 206 5.81 -10.85 -2.25
C GLY A 206 6.91 -11.87 -2.48
N LYS A 207 6.66 -12.81 -3.38
CA LYS A 207 7.65 -13.78 -3.84
C LYS A 207 8.44 -13.26 -5.05
#